data_AF-A0A949NG11-F1
#
_entry.id   AF-A0A949NG11-F1
#
_cell.length_a   1.000
_cell.length_b   1.000
_cell.length_c   1.000
_cell.angle_alpha   90.00
_cell.angle_beta   90.00
_cell.angle_gamma   90.00
#
_symmetry.space_group_name_H-M   'P 1'
#
loop_
_entity.id
_entity.type
_entity.pdbx_description
1 polymer ?
#
loop_
_entity_poly.entity_id
_entity_poly.type
_entity_poly.pdbx_seq_one_letter_code
_entity_poly.pdbx_strand_id
1 'polypeptide(L)'
;MKFWRRYWYLIGGVLFVFLSFFMGLWGYHKLPRIQTILIFSWMAMLVHQVEEYAFPGGMPSITNMAAFREKEDPYKYPFHAQQCFICNVFLCYTFYILAVCFPNAVWLGASQVLCVLVQLLAHGLLINYSLKDFYNPGLGATVFLQVPVAVYYFWYVVNYLPEKAGQLWIGIPGAFVAMILCFIAPVFLMKNKKNKYPFAEEEMYGYKKDKILEIYHDSKPSILQKVGIK
;
A
#
# COMPACT_ATOMS: atom_id res chain seq x y z
N MET A 1 -4.15 6.57 -21.58
CA MET A 1 -3.35 5.90 -20.53
C MET A 1 -2.52 6.85 -19.66
N LYS A 2 -1.91 7.94 -20.18
CA LYS A 2 -1.06 8.85 -19.38
C LYS A 2 -1.80 9.44 -18.16
N PHE A 3 -3.03 9.92 -18.35
CA PHE A 3 -3.86 10.47 -17.27
C PHE A 3 -4.03 9.46 -16.12
N TRP A 4 -4.55 8.26 -16.41
CA TRP A 4 -4.77 7.21 -15.41
C TRP A 4 -3.50 6.84 -14.63
N ARG A 5 -2.37 6.68 -15.32
CA ARG A 5 -1.09 6.40 -14.66
C ARG A 5 -0.62 7.47 -13.68
N ARG A 6 -0.95 8.74 -13.94
CA ARG A 6 -0.45 9.87 -13.15
C ARG A 6 -1.38 10.28 -12.02
N TYR A 7 -2.66 9.92 -12.10
CA TYR A 7 -3.68 10.42 -11.18
C TYR A 7 -4.50 9.31 -10.51
N TRP A 8 -4.13 8.04 -10.66
CA TRP A 8 -4.89 6.93 -10.07
C TRP A 8 -5.08 7.05 -8.56
N TYR A 9 -4.10 7.58 -7.83
CA TYR A 9 -4.19 7.78 -6.38
C TYR A 9 -5.19 8.88 -6.02
N LEU A 10 -5.32 9.94 -6.84
CA LEU A 10 -6.37 10.96 -6.66
C LEU A 10 -7.75 10.39 -6.99
N ILE A 11 -7.85 9.54 -8.02
CA ILE A 11 -9.09 8.84 -8.36
C ILE A 11 -9.49 7.90 -7.21
N GLY A 12 -8.52 7.22 -6.60
CA GLY A 12 -8.69 6.48 -5.35
C GLY A 12 -9.17 7.37 -4.19
N GLY A 13 -8.65 8.59 -4.07
CA GLY A 13 -9.13 9.59 -3.10
C GLY A 13 -10.58 10.01 -3.35
N VAL A 14 -10.98 10.25 -4.60
CA VAL A 14 -12.38 10.52 -4.95
C VAL A 14 -13.28 9.32 -4.62
N LEU A 15 -12.81 8.11 -4.89
CA LEU A 15 -13.52 6.88 -4.54
C LEU A 15 -13.68 6.73 -3.02
N PHE A 16 -12.65 7.07 -2.24
CA PHE A 16 -12.73 7.11 -0.77
C PHE A 16 -13.81 8.10 -0.30
N VAL A 17 -13.90 9.29 -0.89
CA VAL A 17 -14.93 10.28 -0.55
C VAL A 17 -16.32 9.71 -0.84
N PHE A 18 -16.54 9.15 -2.03
CA PHE A 18 -17.82 8.53 -2.38
C PHE A 18 -18.20 7.40 -1.41
N LEU A 19 -17.26 6.49 -1.12
CA LEU A 19 -17.48 5.39 -0.18
C LEU A 19 -17.78 5.91 1.24
N SER A 20 -17.14 7.00 1.66
CA SER A 20 -17.39 7.62 2.97
C SER A 20 -18.83 8.11 3.10
N PHE A 21 -19.35 8.82 2.09
CA PHE A 21 -20.75 9.23 2.05
C PHE A 21 -21.69 8.03 1.99
N PHE A 22 -21.41 7.06 1.12
CA PHE A 22 -22.23 5.86 0.99
C PHE A 22 -22.31 5.09 2.31
N MET A 23 -21.17 4.79 2.93
CA MET A 23 -21.09 4.02 4.17
C MET A 23 -21.67 4.78 5.36
N GLY A 24 -21.45 6.09 5.44
CA GLY A 24 -21.93 6.94 6.53
C GLY A 24 -23.45 7.18 6.51
N LEU A 25 -24.06 7.21 5.32
CA LEU A 25 -25.50 7.51 5.18
C LEU A 25 -26.37 6.26 5.03
N TRP A 26 -25.88 5.20 4.37
CA TRP A 26 -26.71 4.03 4.03
C TRP A 26 -26.01 2.68 4.21
N GLY A 27 -24.77 2.56 3.72
CA GLY A 27 -24.07 1.29 3.53
C GLY A 27 -23.94 0.47 4.81
N TYR A 28 -23.58 1.13 5.92
CA TYR A 28 -23.42 0.47 7.21
C TYR A 28 -24.68 -0.26 7.72
N HIS A 29 -25.87 0.25 7.38
CA HIS A 29 -27.15 -0.35 7.79
C HIS A 29 -27.66 -1.45 6.85
N LYS A 30 -27.17 -1.46 5.60
CA LYS A 30 -27.67 -2.36 4.55
C LYS A 30 -26.77 -3.55 4.28
N LEU A 31 -25.50 -3.48 4.68
CA LEU A 31 -24.50 -4.51 4.42
C LEU A 31 -24.26 -5.40 5.65
N PRO A 32 -23.96 -6.70 5.44
CA PRO A 32 -23.45 -7.55 6.49
C PRO A 32 -22.24 -6.93 7.18
N ARG A 33 -22.18 -7.05 8.51
CA ARG A 33 -21.14 -6.38 9.31
C ARG A 33 -19.72 -6.70 8.83
N ILE A 34 -19.43 -7.96 8.52
CA ILE A 34 -18.13 -8.39 8.01
C ILE A 34 -17.77 -7.68 6.68
N GLN A 35 -18.74 -7.50 5.79
CA GLN A 35 -18.54 -6.82 4.51
C GLN A 35 -18.26 -5.33 4.73
N THR A 36 -18.98 -4.71 5.66
CA THR A 36 -18.71 -3.33 6.08
C THR A 36 -17.28 -3.14 6.58
N ILE A 37 -16.78 -4.05 7.42
CA ILE A 37 -15.38 -4.00 7.91
C ILE A 37 -14.39 -4.10 6.76
N LEU A 38 -14.62 -5.00 5.79
CA LEU A 38 -13.76 -5.16 4.63
C LEU A 38 -13.76 -3.94 3.70
N ILE A 39 -14.90 -3.25 3.57
CA ILE A 39 -14.98 -1.98 2.84
C ILE A 39 -14.18 -0.89 3.57
N PHE A 40 -14.29 -0.78 4.90
CA PHE A 40 -13.46 0.16 5.67
C PHE A 40 -11.96 -0.15 5.54
N SER A 41 -11.59 -1.42 5.47
CA SER A 41 -10.20 -1.82 5.19
C SER A 41 -9.76 -1.38 3.79
N TRP A 42 -10.61 -1.50 2.78
CA TRP A 42 -10.30 -0.97 1.44
C TRP A 42 -10.21 0.55 1.41
N MET A 43 -11.13 1.26 2.08
CA MET A 43 -11.07 2.70 2.24
C MET A 43 -9.75 3.14 2.91
N ALA A 44 -9.29 2.44 3.94
CA ALA A 44 -8.00 2.69 4.57
C ALA A 44 -6.81 2.51 3.60
N MET A 45 -6.90 1.56 2.68
CA MET A 45 -5.90 1.36 1.62
C MET A 45 -5.92 2.49 0.57
N LEU A 46 -7.09 3.03 0.23
CA LEU A 46 -7.20 4.20 -0.64
C LEU A 46 -6.52 5.42 0.00
N VAL A 47 -6.75 5.65 1.30
CA VAL A 47 -6.08 6.75 2.03
C VAL A 47 -4.57 6.54 2.09
N HIS A 48 -4.10 5.30 2.31
CA HIS A 48 -2.67 4.96 2.30
C HIS A 48 -2.01 5.34 0.97
N GLN A 49 -2.63 5.01 -0.16
CA GLN A 49 -2.11 5.36 -1.47
C GLN A 49 -2.14 6.87 -1.75
N VAL A 50 -3.16 7.58 -1.27
CA VAL A 50 -3.19 9.05 -1.31
C VAL A 50 -2.03 9.62 -0.47
N GLU A 51 -1.77 9.05 0.69
CA GLU A 51 -0.68 9.46 1.57
C GLU A 51 0.67 9.32 0.85
N GLU A 52 0.91 8.16 0.24
CA GLU A 52 2.14 7.83 -0.51
C GLU A 52 2.42 8.72 -1.72
N TYR A 53 1.39 9.04 -2.52
CA TYR A 53 1.55 9.64 -3.85
C TYR A 53 1.01 11.06 -4.00
N ALA A 54 0.05 11.50 -3.19
CA ALA A 54 -0.51 12.85 -3.25
C ALA A 54 -0.02 13.75 -2.10
N PHE A 55 -0.34 13.38 -0.85
CA PHE A 55 -0.02 14.22 0.30
C PHE A 55 0.17 13.39 1.58
N PRO A 56 1.34 13.47 2.23
CA PRO A 56 2.46 14.36 1.92
C PRO A 56 3.27 13.92 0.69
N GLY A 57 3.02 12.73 0.14
CA GLY A 57 3.57 12.29 -1.14
C GLY A 57 5.08 12.03 -1.11
N GLY A 58 5.65 11.72 -2.27
CA GLY A 58 7.09 11.53 -2.45
C GLY A 58 7.57 10.09 -2.34
N MET A 59 6.66 9.11 -2.26
CA MET A 59 7.02 7.68 -2.24
C MET A 59 7.96 7.26 -3.39
N PRO A 60 7.86 7.79 -4.62
CA PRO A 60 8.82 7.50 -5.69
C PRO A 60 10.28 7.85 -5.36
N SER A 61 10.56 9.05 -4.83
CA SER A 61 11.94 9.41 -4.45
C SER A 61 12.39 8.66 -3.19
N ILE A 62 11.49 8.45 -2.22
CA ILE A 62 11.80 7.67 -1.01
C ILE A 62 12.27 6.25 -1.39
N THR A 63 11.54 5.58 -2.27
CA THR A 63 11.89 4.22 -2.70
C THR A 63 13.12 4.22 -3.59
N ASN A 64 13.09 4.90 -4.73
CA ASN A 64 14.16 4.80 -5.72
C ASN A 64 15.46 5.46 -5.24
N MET A 65 15.39 6.63 -4.61
CA MET A 65 16.57 7.40 -4.23
C MET A 65 17.07 7.08 -2.81
N ALA A 66 16.19 7.01 -1.81
CA ALA A 66 16.64 6.79 -0.42
C ALA A 66 16.83 5.31 -0.07
N ALA A 67 15.86 4.46 -0.42
CA ALA A 67 15.91 3.02 -0.09
C ALA A 67 16.79 2.23 -1.06
N PHE A 68 16.57 2.35 -2.37
CA PHE A 68 17.34 1.62 -3.39
C PHE A 68 18.63 2.31 -3.83
N ARG A 69 18.79 3.61 -3.57
CA ARG A 69 19.97 4.41 -3.96
C ARG A 69 20.30 4.30 -5.45
N GLU A 70 19.28 4.29 -6.32
CA GLU A 70 19.46 4.22 -7.77
C GLU A 70 20.04 5.53 -8.32
N LYS A 71 21.29 5.53 -8.79
CA LYS A 71 22.01 6.75 -9.20
C LYS A 71 21.85 7.12 -10.67
N GLU A 72 21.50 6.17 -11.52
CA GLU A 72 21.46 6.36 -12.99
C GLU A 72 20.10 6.87 -13.43
N ASP A 73 19.01 6.24 -12.97
CA ASP A 73 17.66 6.47 -13.50
C ASP A 73 16.56 6.48 -12.40
N PRO A 74 16.68 7.30 -11.34
CA PRO A 74 15.80 7.22 -10.16
C PRO A 74 14.34 7.60 -10.44
N TYR A 75 14.03 8.21 -11.58
CA TYR A 75 12.66 8.56 -11.96
C TYR A 75 11.89 7.34 -12.53
N LYS A 76 12.56 6.23 -12.82
CA LYS A 76 11.95 5.08 -13.49
C LYS A 76 12.54 3.73 -13.08
N TYR A 77 13.44 3.68 -12.10
CA TYR A 77 14.00 2.44 -11.59
C TYR A 77 14.30 2.51 -10.08
N PRO A 78 14.06 1.42 -9.32
CA PRO A 78 13.35 0.20 -9.76
C PRO A 78 11.84 0.41 -9.94
N PHE A 79 11.26 1.38 -9.24
CA PHE A 79 9.85 1.73 -9.40
C PHE A 79 9.65 2.72 -10.55
N HIS A 80 8.52 2.59 -11.23
CA HIS A 80 8.10 3.52 -12.29
C HIS A 80 6.57 3.64 -12.35
N ALA A 81 6.06 4.72 -12.94
CA ALA A 81 4.65 5.09 -12.85
C ALA A 81 3.68 4.00 -13.34
N GLN A 82 4.00 3.32 -14.45
CA GLN A 82 3.16 2.26 -15.00
C GLN A 82 3.06 1.03 -14.07
N GLN A 83 4.15 0.65 -13.41
CA GLN A 83 4.15 -0.48 -12.49
C GLN A 83 3.38 -0.12 -11.22
N CYS A 84 3.63 1.05 -10.63
CA CYS A 84 2.86 1.51 -9.47
C CYS A 84 1.36 1.56 -9.76
N PHE A 85 0.96 2.06 -10.94
CA PHE A 85 -0.43 2.05 -11.37
C PHE A 85 -1.00 0.63 -11.46
N ILE A 86 -0.27 -0.33 -12.04
CA ILE A 86 -0.74 -1.71 -12.17
C ILE A 86 -0.90 -2.39 -10.81
N CYS A 87 0.14 -2.33 -9.97
CA CYS A 87 0.12 -2.96 -8.65
C CYS A 87 -1.00 -2.40 -7.78
N ASN A 88 -1.17 -1.07 -7.77
CA ASN A 88 -2.14 -0.43 -6.88
C ASN A 88 -3.58 -0.50 -7.37
N VAL A 89 -3.83 -0.35 -8.67
CA VAL A 89 -5.20 -0.31 -9.18
C VAL A 89 -5.68 -1.69 -9.59
N PHE A 90 -4.94 -2.41 -10.43
CA PHE A 90 -5.44 -3.68 -10.97
C PHE A 90 -5.23 -4.84 -10.00
N LEU A 91 -4.07 -4.92 -9.33
CA LEU A 91 -3.80 -6.05 -8.45
C LEU A 91 -4.39 -5.81 -7.05
N CYS A 92 -4.02 -4.71 -6.40
CA CYS A 92 -4.47 -4.40 -5.05
C CYS A 92 -5.98 -4.18 -4.97
N TYR A 93 -6.60 -3.33 -5.82
CA TYR A 93 -8.06 -3.13 -5.71
C TYR A 93 -8.84 -4.41 -6.01
N THR A 94 -8.42 -5.19 -7.00
CA THR A 94 -9.09 -6.48 -7.27
C THR A 94 -9.02 -7.38 -6.05
N PHE A 95 -7.87 -7.51 -5.39
CA PHE A 95 -7.73 -8.32 -4.19
C PHE A 95 -8.64 -7.85 -3.05
N TYR A 96 -8.70 -6.54 -2.79
CA TYR A 96 -9.57 -5.96 -1.77
C TYR A 96 -11.07 -6.12 -2.12
N ILE A 97 -11.45 -5.87 -3.37
CA ILE A 97 -12.83 -6.01 -3.84
C ILE A 97 -13.27 -7.47 -3.77
N LEU A 98 -12.41 -8.43 -4.09
CA LEU A 98 -12.73 -9.85 -3.96
C LEU A 98 -13.10 -10.22 -2.52
N ALA A 99 -12.36 -9.78 -1.51
CA ALA A 99 -12.74 -10.05 -0.13
C ALA A 99 -14.09 -9.41 0.25
N VAL A 100 -14.37 -8.19 -0.24
CA VAL A 100 -15.67 -7.53 -0.06
C VAL A 100 -16.80 -8.30 -0.74
N CYS A 101 -16.59 -8.83 -1.95
CA CYS A 101 -17.60 -9.58 -2.70
C CYS A 101 -17.84 -11.00 -2.15
N PHE A 102 -16.84 -11.59 -1.49
CA PHE A 102 -16.91 -12.92 -0.89
C PHE A 102 -16.79 -12.87 0.65
N PRO A 103 -17.69 -12.18 1.37
CA PRO A 103 -17.58 -11.93 2.81
C PRO A 103 -17.65 -13.20 3.68
N ASN A 104 -18.11 -14.32 3.10
CA ASN A 104 -18.14 -15.62 3.78
C ASN A 104 -16.78 -16.35 3.76
N ALA A 105 -15.87 -15.98 2.85
CA ALA A 105 -14.50 -16.48 2.81
C ALA A 105 -13.64 -15.69 3.80
N VAL A 106 -13.79 -15.99 5.10
CA VAL A 106 -13.11 -15.28 6.20
C VAL A 106 -11.59 -15.32 6.06
N TRP A 107 -11.02 -16.38 5.48
CA TRP A 107 -9.58 -16.44 5.19
C TRP A 107 -9.13 -15.35 4.20
N LEU A 108 -9.96 -15.03 3.19
CA LEU A 108 -9.67 -14.02 2.19
C LEU A 108 -9.77 -12.62 2.79
N GLY A 109 -10.83 -12.37 3.58
CA GLY A 109 -10.96 -11.13 4.35
C GLY A 109 -9.82 -10.94 5.35
N ALA A 110 -9.41 -12.01 6.03
CA ALA A 110 -8.27 -12.00 6.94
C ALA A 110 -6.96 -11.68 6.20
N SER A 111 -6.75 -12.28 5.03
CA SER A 111 -5.58 -11.98 4.17
C SER A 111 -5.55 -10.51 3.78
N GLN A 112 -6.70 -9.93 3.43
CA GLN A 112 -6.83 -8.50 3.09
C GLN A 112 -6.46 -7.60 4.27
N VAL A 113 -7.11 -7.75 5.43
CA VAL A 113 -6.89 -6.84 6.57
C VAL A 113 -5.50 -7.00 7.16
N LEU A 114 -4.91 -8.20 7.09
CA LEU A 114 -3.57 -8.49 7.59
C LEU A 114 -2.45 -8.02 6.67
N CYS A 115 -2.75 -7.51 5.47
CA CYS A 115 -1.75 -6.78 4.69
C CYS A 115 -1.13 -5.62 5.50
N VAL A 116 -1.84 -5.11 6.52
CA VAL A 116 -1.31 -4.12 7.47
C VAL A 116 -0.03 -4.57 8.18
N LEU A 117 0.15 -5.86 8.47
CA LEU A 117 1.37 -6.36 9.11
C LEU A 117 2.57 -6.09 8.20
N VAL A 118 2.38 -6.32 6.90
CA VAL A 118 3.41 -6.09 5.92
C VAL A 118 3.64 -4.59 5.70
N GLN A 119 2.58 -3.78 5.74
CA GLN A 119 2.70 -2.32 5.68
C GLN A 119 3.44 -1.74 6.89
N LEU A 120 3.22 -2.27 8.09
CA LEU A 120 3.98 -1.88 9.29
C LEU A 120 5.46 -2.26 9.16
N LEU A 121 5.79 -3.41 8.60
CA LEU A 121 7.19 -3.77 8.33
C LEU A 121 7.81 -2.84 7.27
N ALA A 122 7.11 -2.58 6.17
CA ALA A 122 7.60 -1.73 5.10
C ALA A 122 7.77 -0.26 5.55
N HIS A 123 6.69 0.36 6.03
CA HIS A 123 6.70 1.77 6.42
C HIS A 123 7.26 1.99 7.82
N GLY A 124 6.86 1.18 8.79
CA GLY A 124 7.28 1.37 10.19
C GLY A 124 8.75 1.07 10.42
N LEU A 125 9.35 0.12 9.67
CA LEU A 125 10.74 -0.27 9.83
C LEU A 125 11.61 0.07 8.60
N LEU A 126 11.36 -0.54 7.44
CA LEU A 126 12.31 -0.49 6.32
C LEU A 126 12.49 0.91 5.72
N ILE A 127 11.38 1.60 5.46
CA ILE A 127 11.39 2.94 4.87
C ILE A 127 11.86 3.97 5.90
N ASN A 128 11.33 3.92 7.12
CA ASN A 128 11.77 4.76 8.22
C ASN A 128 13.28 4.64 8.49
N TYR A 129 13.83 3.42 8.47
CA TYR A 129 15.26 3.20 8.58
C TYR A 129 16.04 3.80 7.39
N SER A 130 15.53 3.62 6.17
CA SER A 130 16.15 4.19 4.96
C SER A 130 16.16 5.72 4.95
N LEU A 131 15.10 6.33 5.47
CA LEU A 131 14.97 7.78 5.63
C LEU A 131 15.60 8.32 6.91
N LYS A 132 16.02 7.45 7.85
CA LYS A 132 16.42 7.83 9.22
C LYS A 132 15.36 8.72 9.89
N ASP A 133 14.11 8.33 9.78
CA ASP A 133 12.95 9.09 10.24
C ASP A 133 11.96 8.20 10.99
N PHE A 134 11.08 8.82 11.78
CA PHE A 134 10.02 8.09 12.47
C PHE A 134 8.73 8.02 11.66
N TYR A 135 8.61 8.86 10.62
CA TYR A 135 7.46 8.91 9.75
C TYR A 135 7.86 8.95 8.28
N ASN A 136 7.01 8.36 7.44
CA ASN A 136 7.03 8.44 6.00
C ASN A 136 5.59 8.32 5.45
N PRO A 137 5.35 8.86 4.24
CA PRO A 137 4.08 8.68 3.51
C PRO A 137 3.61 7.21 3.51
N GLY A 138 2.36 6.98 3.90
CA GLY A 138 1.74 5.67 4.05
C GLY A 138 1.70 5.16 5.51
N LEU A 139 2.58 5.65 6.39
CA LEU A 139 2.61 5.18 7.77
C LEU A 139 1.38 5.63 8.58
N GLY A 140 0.87 6.84 8.33
CA GLY A 140 -0.27 7.39 9.05
C GLY A 140 -1.53 6.57 8.80
N ALA A 141 -1.87 6.32 7.54
CA ALA A 141 -3.00 5.48 7.17
C ALA A 141 -2.84 4.04 7.69
N THR A 142 -1.61 3.51 7.67
CA THR A 142 -1.31 2.18 8.22
C THR A 142 -1.65 2.12 9.71
N VAL A 143 -1.10 3.03 10.52
CA VAL A 143 -1.24 3.01 11.98
C VAL A 143 -2.64 3.42 12.44
N PHE A 144 -3.22 4.45 11.84
CA PHE A 144 -4.47 5.04 12.34
C PHE A 144 -5.74 4.51 11.67
N LEU A 145 -5.64 3.85 10.51
CA LEU A 145 -6.80 3.29 9.82
C LEU A 145 -6.69 1.77 9.67
N GLN A 146 -5.62 1.26 9.07
CA GLN A 146 -5.52 -0.17 8.77
C GLN A 146 -5.38 -1.02 10.04
N VAL A 147 -4.55 -0.62 11.01
CA VAL A 147 -4.36 -1.38 12.26
C VAL A 147 -5.66 -1.46 13.06
N PRO A 148 -6.38 -0.36 13.35
CA PRO A 148 -7.66 -0.44 14.06
C PRO A 148 -8.69 -1.31 13.34
N VAL A 149 -8.79 -1.22 12.01
CA VAL A 149 -9.70 -2.04 11.22
C VAL A 149 -9.33 -3.52 11.31
N ALA A 150 -8.05 -3.87 11.24
CA ALA A 150 -7.60 -5.25 11.42
C ALA A 150 -7.93 -5.76 12.82
N VAL A 151 -7.63 -5.01 13.87
CA VAL A 151 -7.98 -5.39 15.26
C VAL A 151 -9.47 -5.63 15.40
N TYR A 152 -10.31 -4.73 14.87
CA TYR A 152 -11.76 -4.88 14.91
C TYR A 152 -12.26 -6.08 14.09
N TYR A 153 -11.66 -6.36 12.93
CA TYR A 153 -11.96 -7.54 12.13
C TYR A 153 -11.75 -8.83 12.93
N PHE A 154 -10.60 -8.97 13.60
CA PHE A 154 -10.30 -10.15 14.42
C PHE A 154 -11.27 -10.29 15.58
N TRP A 155 -11.50 -9.19 16.31
CA TRP A 155 -12.50 -9.18 17.38
C TRP A 155 -13.87 -9.62 16.87
N TYR A 156 -14.31 -9.10 15.73
CA TYR A 156 -15.61 -9.43 15.16
C TYR A 156 -15.70 -10.91 14.75
N VAL A 157 -14.70 -11.44 14.06
CA VAL A 157 -14.69 -12.84 13.62
C VAL A 157 -14.69 -13.79 14.81
N VAL A 158 -13.86 -13.54 15.83
CA VAL A 158 -13.75 -14.43 17.00
C VAL A 158 -15.04 -14.42 17.84
N ASN A 159 -15.71 -13.27 17.98
CA ASN A 159 -16.88 -13.14 18.85
C ASN A 159 -18.21 -13.45 18.14
N TYR A 160 -18.33 -13.17 16.85
CA TYR A 160 -19.60 -13.24 16.12
C TYR A 160 -19.61 -14.24 14.96
N LEU A 161 -18.45 -14.79 14.57
CA LEU A 161 -18.32 -15.86 13.58
C LEU A 161 -17.39 -16.98 14.10
N PRO A 162 -17.58 -17.49 15.34
CA PRO A 162 -16.66 -18.45 15.96
C PRO A 162 -16.49 -19.72 15.12
N GLU A 163 -17.53 -20.15 14.42
CA GLU A 163 -17.51 -21.31 13.51
C GLU A 163 -16.59 -21.13 12.30
N LYS A 164 -16.26 -19.88 11.94
CA LYS A 164 -15.35 -19.53 10.84
C LYS A 164 -13.98 -19.05 11.33
N ALA A 165 -13.78 -18.87 12.64
CA ALA A 165 -12.55 -18.33 13.21
C ALA A 165 -11.29 -19.15 12.85
N GLY A 166 -11.44 -20.47 12.62
CA GLY A 166 -10.33 -21.32 12.14
C GLY A 166 -9.72 -20.86 10.81
N GLN A 167 -10.48 -20.15 9.97
CA GLN A 167 -9.99 -19.61 8.69
C GLN A 167 -8.94 -18.50 8.87
N LEU A 168 -8.84 -17.88 10.05
CA LEU A 168 -7.84 -16.86 10.35
C LEU A 168 -6.41 -17.41 10.21
N TRP A 169 -6.19 -18.69 10.51
CA TRP A 169 -4.89 -19.35 10.36
C TRP A 169 -4.42 -19.43 8.91
N ILE A 170 -5.36 -19.48 7.95
CA ILE A 170 -5.06 -19.43 6.51
C ILE A 170 -4.90 -17.98 6.04
N GLY A 171 -5.62 -17.04 6.67
CA GLY A 171 -5.52 -15.62 6.37
C GLY A 171 -4.13 -15.03 6.59
N ILE A 172 -3.41 -15.47 7.63
CA ILE A 172 -2.05 -15.00 7.93
C ILE A 172 -1.07 -15.26 6.77
N PRO A 173 -0.82 -16.51 6.34
CA PRO A 173 0.03 -16.76 5.17
C PRO A 173 -0.56 -16.15 3.89
N GLY A 174 -1.89 -16.09 3.77
CA GLY A 174 -2.56 -15.43 2.65
C GLY A 174 -2.20 -13.95 2.49
N ALA A 175 -2.00 -13.21 3.58
CA ALA A 175 -1.55 -11.81 3.52
C ALA A 175 -0.15 -11.66 2.93
N PHE A 176 0.78 -12.55 3.28
CA PHE A 176 2.14 -12.56 2.71
C PHE A 176 2.13 -12.96 1.24
N VAL A 177 1.33 -13.97 0.87
CA VAL A 177 1.14 -14.36 -0.54
C VAL A 177 0.55 -13.20 -1.33
N ALA A 178 -0.46 -12.51 -0.79
CA ALA A 178 -1.06 -11.34 -1.44
C ALA A 178 -0.03 -10.23 -1.67
N MET A 179 0.84 -9.94 -0.70
CA MET A 179 1.94 -8.98 -0.89
C MET A 179 2.88 -9.40 -2.03
N ILE A 180 3.27 -10.67 -2.07
CA ILE A 180 4.16 -11.18 -3.10
C ILE A 180 3.52 -11.00 -4.48
N LEU A 181 2.26 -11.45 -4.63
CA LEU A 181 1.57 -11.45 -5.91
C LEU A 181 1.16 -10.04 -6.37
N CYS A 182 0.74 -9.17 -5.46
CA CYS A 182 0.23 -7.84 -5.82
C CYS A 182 1.32 -6.77 -5.93
N PHE A 183 2.45 -6.94 -5.23
CA PHE A 183 3.48 -5.91 -5.15
C PHE A 183 4.88 -6.45 -5.44
N ILE A 184 5.42 -7.35 -4.61
CA ILE A 184 6.86 -7.71 -4.71
C ILE A 184 7.19 -8.34 -6.06
N ALA A 185 6.51 -9.42 -6.46
CA ALA A 185 6.79 -10.08 -7.72
C ALA A 185 6.57 -9.15 -8.93
N PRO A 186 5.43 -8.43 -9.07
CA PRO A 186 5.28 -7.43 -10.13
C PRO A 186 6.37 -6.36 -10.15
N VAL A 187 6.82 -5.89 -8.97
CA VAL A 187 7.89 -4.89 -8.88
C VAL A 187 9.19 -5.43 -9.49
N PHE A 188 9.61 -6.62 -9.05
CA PHE A 188 10.84 -7.21 -9.53
C PHE A 188 10.77 -7.72 -10.97
N LEU A 189 9.60 -8.17 -11.44
CA LEU A 189 9.41 -8.64 -12.82
C LEU A 189 9.34 -7.50 -13.83
N MET A 190 8.82 -6.32 -13.42
CA MET A 190 8.61 -5.20 -14.33
C MET A 190 9.70 -4.11 -14.26
N LYS A 191 10.59 -4.13 -13.25
CA LYS A 191 11.68 -3.15 -13.14
C LYS A 191 12.54 -3.17 -14.41
N ASN A 192 12.70 -2.03 -15.06
CA ASN A 192 13.43 -1.94 -16.32
C ASN A 192 13.91 -0.50 -16.58
N LYS A 193 15.23 -0.26 -16.62
CA LYS A 193 15.80 1.07 -16.89
C LYS A 193 15.42 1.64 -18.27
N LYS A 194 15.07 0.80 -19.25
CA LYS A 194 14.64 1.21 -20.59
C LYS A 194 13.14 1.51 -20.70
N ASN A 195 12.37 1.44 -19.60
CA ASN A 195 10.94 1.73 -19.66
C ASN A 195 10.68 3.21 -20.01
N LYS A 196 9.56 3.47 -20.68
CA LYS A 196 9.16 4.81 -21.17
C LYS A 196 8.19 5.53 -20.21
N TYR A 197 8.09 5.08 -18.96
CA TYR A 197 7.08 5.52 -18.01
C TYR A 197 7.70 6.06 -16.71
N PRO A 198 8.57 7.08 -16.78
CA PRO A 198 9.09 7.70 -15.57
C PRO A 198 7.94 8.33 -14.78
N PHE A 199 8.14 8.42 -13.47
CA PHE A 199 7.41 9.39 -12.66
C PHE A 199 7.70 10.79 -13.17
N ALA A 200 6.71 11.66 -13.13
CA ALA A 200 6.98 13.07 -13.39
C ALA A 200 7.61 13.74 -12.17
N GLU A 201 8.18 14.91 -12.40
CA GLU A 201 8.84 15.69 -11.35
C GLU A 201 7.92 16.02 -10.17
N GLU A 202 6.65 16.34 -10.45
CA GLU A 202 5.65 16.61 -9.42
C GLU A 202 5.28 15.38 -8.57
N GLU A 203 5.52 14.18 -9.09
CA GLU A 203 5.24 12.91 -8.39
C GLU A 203 6.45 12.43 -7.58
N MET A 204 7.65 12.91 -7.93
CA MET A 204 8.89 12.42 -7.34
C MET A 204 9.03 12.83 -5.88
N TYR A 205 8.77 14.10 -5.58
CA TYR A 205 9.09 14.69 -4.29
C TYR A 205 7.83 15.10 -3.54
N GLY A 206 7.93 15.06 -2.22
CA GLY A 206 6.88 15.46 -1.30
C GLY A 206 7.47 15.56 0.09
N TYR A 207 7.17 14.60 0.94
CA TYR A 207 7.69 14.53 2.30
C TYR A 207 9.24 14.58 2.34
N LYS A 208 9.78 15.60 3.03
CA LYS A 208 11.22 15.77 3.33
C LYS A 208 12.15 15.64 2.11
N LYS A 209 11.81 16.31 1.00
CA LYS A 209 12.63 16.39 -0.23
C LYS A 209 14.12 16.61 0.04
N ASP A 210 14.48 17.62 0.83
CA ASP A 210 15.89 17.99 1.04
C ASP A 210 16.69 16.87 1.72
N LYS A 211 16.08 16.20 2.70
CA LYS A 211 16.67 15.04 3.38
C LYS A 211 16.85 13.86 2.42
N ILE A 212 15.88 13.62 1.55
CA ILE A 212 15.97 12.56 0.52
C ILE A 212 17.13 12.86 -0.42
N LEU A 213 17.31 14.11 -0.84
CA LEU A 213 18.43 14.51 -1.70
C LEU A 213 19.78 14.38 -0.99
N GLU A 214 19.88 14.76 0.29
CA GLU A 214 21.10 14.54 1.09
C GLU A 214 21.47 13.05 1.14
N ILE A 215 20.50 12.19 1.46
CA ILE A 215 20.64 10.74 1.45
C ILE A 215 21.02 10.25 0.05
N TYR A 216 20.35 10.77 -0.98
CA TYR A 216 20.61 10.39 -2.35
C TYR A 216 22.01 10.76 -2.82
N HIS A 217 22.63 11.82 -2.30
CA HIS A 217 23.99 12.20 -2.66
C HIS A 217 25.08 11.55 -1.78
N ASP A 218 24.70 10.97 -0.64
CA ASP A 218 25.59 10.14 0.19
C ASP A 218 26.09 8.90 -0.61
N SER A 219 27.37 8.56 -0.42
CA SER A 219 28.06 7.43 -1.04
C SER A 219 27.90 6.12 -0.27
N LYS A 220 27.31 6.16 0.95
CA LYS A 220 27.07 4.97 1.76
C LYS A 220 26.05 4.03 1.11
N PRO A 221 26.31 2.70 1.07
CA PRO A 221 25.36 1.73 0.53
C PRO A 221 24.12 1.61 1.41
N SER A 222 22.95 1.43 0.79
CA SER A 222 21.70 1.18 1.53
C SER A 222 21.67 -0.20 2.16
N ILE A 223 20.72 -0.43 3.08
CA ILE A 223 20.52 -1.76 3.66
C ILE A 223 20.15 -2.79 2.61
N LEU A 224 19.32 -2.42 1.62
CA LEU A 224 18.94 -3.29 0.50
C LEU A 224 20.18 -3.72 -0.30
N GLN A 225 21.08 -2.78 -0.60
CA GLN A 225 22.34 -3.08 -1.29
C GLN A 225 23.27 -3.97 -0.45
N LYS A 226 23.33 -3.77 0.87
CA LYS A 226 24.12 -4.61 1.78
C LYS A 226 23.65 -6.06 1.84
N VAL A 227 22.36 -6.31 1.65
CA VAL A 227 21.78 -7.67 1.59
C VAL A 227 21.69 -8.22 0.15
N GLY A 228 22.36 -7.58 -0.82
CA GLY A 228 22.48 -8.08 -2.19
C GLY A 228 21.29 -7.74 -3.11
N ILE A 229 20.34 -6.92 -2.65
CA ILE A 229 19.22 -6.46 -3.48
C ILE A 229 19.69 -5.25 -4.32
N LYS A 230 19.74 -5.44 -5.64
CA LYS A 230 20.05 -4.43 -6.66
C LYS A 230 18.83 -4.07 -7.49
#